data_AF-A0A7J6CQC5-F1
#
_entry.id   AF-A0A7J6CQC5-F1
#
_cell.length_a   1.000
_cell.length_b   1.000
_cell.length_c   1.000
_cell.angle_alpha   90.00
_cell.angle_beta   90.00
_cell.angle_gamma   90.00
#
_symmetry.space_group_name_H-M   'P 1'
#
loop_
_entity.id
_entity.type
_entity.pdbx_description
1 polymer ?
#
loop_
_entity_poly.entity_id
_entity_poly.type
_entity_poly.pdbx_seq_one_letter_code
_entity_poly.pdbx_strand_id
1 'polypeptide(L)'
;MKLEFFQRKFWTASRQCAALDGKCSISCDNDEISCYLIDNNGFIIVAEDLSLTGVFFGEAEGAVMSKLVSMGSFKRVNLYDYQAICRVYAQTSDTAHTLLHPYFALFAAIRWLLTEFVIFLVEFNLYSWWHSDLTIKAQRGGKTMLVPCDKEYPAFVSERTIKETVGNIDCESCVKRTEGDQTRATPSIMRKTQWSVVVLWA
;
A
#
# COMPACT_ATOMS: atom_id res chain seq x y z
N MET A 1 -25.03 2.80 18.94
CA MET A 1 -24.98 4.28 19.04
C MET A 1 -24.73 4.82 17.63
N LYS A 2 -25.35 5.94 17.24
CA LYS A 2 -25.09 6.58 15.93
C LYS A 2 -23.77 7.37 16.00
N LEU A 3 -22.91 7.25 14.99
CA LEU A 3 -21.61 7.93 14.88
C LEU A 3 -21.73 9.45 15.07
N GLU A 4 -22.76 10.04 14.44
CA GLU A 4 -23.13 11.45 14.54
C GLU A 4 -23.28 11.97 15.98
N PHE A 5 -23.91 11.17 16.85
CA PHE A 5 -24.13 11.56 18.24
C PHE A 5 -22.82 11.57 19.04
N PHE A 6 -21.93 10.63 18.72
CA PHE A 6 -20.63 10.54 19.33
C PHE A 6 -19.74 11.71 18.91
N GLN A 7 -19.67 11.99 17.61
CA GLN A 7 -18.92 13.12 17.06
C GLN A 7 -19.37 14.45 17.67
N ARG A 8 -20.68 14.70 17.76
CA ARG A 8 -21.22 15.92 18.41
C ARG A 8 -20.80 16.06 19.87
N LYS A 9 -20.79 14.95 20.62
CA LYS A 9 -20.34 14.96 22.03
C LYS A 9 -18.84 15.23 22.14
N PHE A 10 -18.04 14.61 21.28
CA PHE A 10 -16.60 14.82 21.23
C PHE A 10 -16.26 16.29 20.92
N TRP A 11 -16.86 16.85 19.87
CA TRP A 11 -16.64 18.25 19.50
C TRP A 11 -17.07 19.22 20.59
N THR A 12 -18.24 18.99 21.20
CA THR A 12 -18.71 19.79 22.34
C THR A 12 -17.71 19.76 23.51
N ALA A 13 -17.15 18.59 23.84
CA ALA A 13 -16.17 18.47 24.92
C ALA A 13 -14.81 19.11 24.57
N SER A 14 -14.35 18.94 23.33
CA SER A 14 -13.07 19.50 22.86
C SER A 14 -13.08 21.04 22.81
N ARG A 15 -14.24 21.65 22.54
CA ARG A 15 -14.43 23.11 22.54
C ARG A 15 -14.60 23.70 23.95
N GLN A 16 -15.10 22.91 24.90
CA GLN A 16 -15.37 23.35 26.28
C GLN A 16 -14.11 23.45 27.17
N CYS A 17 -12.95 23.02 26.67
CA CYS A 17 -11.69 23.04 27.39
C CYS A 17 -11.22 24.44 27.83
N ALA A 18 -11.76 25.52 27.26
CA ALA A 18 -11.43 26.90 27.66
C ALA A 18 -11.93 27.30 29.07
N ALA A 19 -12.87 26.56 29.69
CA ALA A 19 -13.59 27.02 30.88
C ALA A 19 -13.15 26.40 32.23
N LEU A 20 -12.32 25.35 32.23
CA LEU A 20 -11.94 24.61 33.43
C LEU A 20 -10.42 24.66 33.65
N ASP A 21 -10.03 25.57 34.53
CA ASP A 21 -8.86 25.44 35.41
C ASP A 21 -7.47 25.61 34.77
N GLY A 22 -7.30 26.60 33.88
CA GLY A 22 -5.98 27.22 33.56
C GLY A 22 -4.88 26.30 33.01
N LYS A 23 -5.19 25.03 32.76
CA LYS A 23 -4.26 23.96 32.38
C LYS A 23 -4.56 23.37 31.01
N CYS A 24 -5.58 23.87 30.32
CA CYS A 24 -5.91 23.45 28.97
C CYS A 24 -5.47 24.51 27.96
N SER A 25 -4.40 24.20 27.21
CA SER A 25 -3.78 25.09 26.22
C SER A 25 -4.41 25.01 24.83
N ILE A 26 -5.41 24.14 24.62
CA ILE A 26 -5.84 23.73 23.28
C ILE A 26 -7.35 23.72 23.16
N SER A 27 -7.87 24.48 22.18
CA SER A 27 -9.27 24.43 21.74
C SER A 27 -9.30 24.04 20.27
N CYS A 28 -10.02 22.98 19.93
CA CYS A 28 -10.21 22.50 18.55
C CYS A 28 -11.27 23.33 17.78
N ASP A 29 -11.31 24.64 18.04
CA ASP A 29 -12.19 25.61 17.37
C ASP A 29 -11.39 26.62 16.53
N ASN A 30 -10.06 26.53 16.56
CA ASN A 30 -9.16 27.38 15.79
C ASN A 30 -8.79 26.70 14.46
N ASP A 31 -8.83 27.45 13.36
CA ASP A 31 -8.52 26.96 12.01
C ASP A 31 -7.03 26.58 11.84
N GLU A 32 -6.16 27.03 12.74
CA GLU A 32 -4.72 26.71 12.74
C GLU A 32 -4.42 25.35 13.39
N ILE A 33 -5.42 24.68 13.98
CA ILE A 33 -5.26 23.47 14.78
C ILE A 33 -6.13 22.35 14.22
N SER A 34 -5.51 21.25 13.77
CA SER A 34 -6.23 20.06 13.33
C SER A 34 -6.30 19.01 14.46
N CYS A 35 -7.51 18.66 14.88
CA CYS A 35 -7.76 17.69 15.95
C CYS A 35 -8.27 16.34 15.42
N TYR A 36 -7.64 15.26 15.90
CA TYR A 36 -7.97 13.89 15.52
C TYR A 36 -8.25 13.02 16.75
N LEU A 37 -9.28 12.19 16.65
CA LEU A 37 -9.50 11.08 17.58
C LEU A 37 -9.07 9.78 16.91
N ILE A 38 -8.09 9.11 17.51
CA ILE A 38 -7.46 7.91 16.95
C ILE A 38 -7.70 6.71 17.87
N ASP A 39 -8.00 5.57 17.26
CA ASP A 39 -8.09 4.28 17.97
C ASP A 39 -6.71 3.77 18.43
N ASN A 40 -6.72 2.77 19.31
CA ASN A 40 -5.51 2.04 19.71
C ASN A 40 -4.76 1.41 18.51
N ASN A 41 -5.44 1.15 17.40
CA ASN A 41 -4.86 0.62 16.17
C ASN A 41 -4.34 1.69 15.19
N GLY A 42 -4.45 2.98 15.52
CA GLY A 42 -3.96 4.06 14.66
C GLY A 42 -4.92 4.49 13.54
N PHE A 43 -6.20 4.13 13.62
CA PHE A 43 -7.24 4.56 12.69
C PHE A 43 -7.99 5.79 13.21
N ILE A 44 -8.33 6.70 12.30
CA ILE A 44 -9.05 7.94 12.62
C ILE A 44 -10.54 7.64 12.79
N ILE A 45 -11.13 8.06 13.90
CA ILE A 45 -12.56 7.89 14.22
C ILE A 45 -13.31 9.21 14.09
N VAL A 46 -12.65 10.30 14.49
CA VAL A 46 -13.18 11.66 14.34
C VAL A 46 -12.07 12.54 13.81
N ALA A 47 -12.38 13.26 12.75
CA ALA A 47 -11.57 14.33 12.18
C ALA A 47 -12.51 15.47 11.79
N GLU A 48 -11.93 16.64 11.55
CA GLU A 48 -12.67 17.78 10.98
C GLU A 48 -13.16 17.47 9.57
N ASP A 49 -12.28 16.92 8.72
CA ASP A 49 -12.67 16.37 7.43
C ASP A 49 -13.22 14.95 7.56
N LEU A 50 -14.48 14.79 7.17
CA LEU A 50 -15.19 13.52 7.14
C LEU A 50 -14.52 12.49 6.21
N SER A 51 -13.80 12.94 5.17
CA SER A 51 -13.12 12.05 4.22
C SER A 51 -12.00 11.21 4.86
N LEU A 52 -11.41 11.72 5.95
CA LEU A 52 -10.33 11.07 6.69
C LEU A 52 -10.83 10.05 7.71
N THR A 53 -12.14 10.01 7.99
CA THR A 53 -12.71 9.07 8.96
C THR A 53 -12.59 7.64 8.45
N GLY A 54 -11.98 6.76 9.25
CA GLY A 54 -11.72 5.36 8.90
C GLY A 54 -10.40 5.13 8.15
N VAL A 55 -9.68 6.19 7.77
CA VAL A 55 -8.35 6.10 7.15
C VAL A 55 -7.30 5.86 8.24
N PHE A 56 -6.22 5.17 7.86
CA PHE A 56 -5.08 4.99 8.75
C PHE A 56 -4.34 6.31 8.96
N PHE A 57 -4.06 6.70 10.21
CA PHE A 57 -3.49 8.00 10.52
C PHE A 57 -2.11 8.23 9.87
N GLY A 58 -1.30 7.19 9.67
CA GLY A 58 -0.02 7.32 8.97
C GLY A 58 -0.14 7.55 7.45
N GLU A 59 -1.32 7.34 6.86
CA GLU A 59 -1.61 7.71 5.47
C GLU A 59 -1.98 9.19 5.35
N ALA A 60 -2.73 9.71 6.33
CA ALA A 60 -3.06 11.13 6.40
C ALA A 60 -1.86 12.00 6.83
N GLU A 61 -1.18 11.62 7.92
CA GLU A 61 -0.09 12.37 8.55
C GLU A 61 1.07 11.43 8.93
N GLY A 62 1.78 10.93 7.90
CA GLY A 62 2.88 9.98 8.08
C GLY A 62 4.06 10.50 8.91
N ALA A 63 4.39 11.79 8.78
CA ALA A 63 5.46 12.44 9.55
C ALA A 63 5.14 12.40 11.06
N VAL A 64 3.89 12.73 11.42
CA VAL A 64 3.41 12.69 12.80
C VAL A 64 3.39 11.27 13.32
N MET A 65 2.88 10.31 12.55
CA MET A 65 2.85 8.90 12.96
C MET A 65 4.26 8.37 13.27
N SER A 66 5.26 8.71 12.44
CA SER A 66 6.65 8.32 12.70
C SER A 66 7.20 8.92 14.00
N LYS A 67 6.85 10.18 14.29
CA LYS A 67 7.24 10.85 15.54
C LYS A 67 6.57 10.18 16.73
N LEU A 68 5.27 9.89 16.67
CA LEU A 68 4.54 9.20 17.73
C LEU A 68 5.11 7.81 18.02
N VAL A 69 5.59 7.11 16.99
CA VAL A 69 6.31 5.84 17.15
C VAL A 69 7.67 6.05 17.83
N SER A 70 8.44 7.08 17.41
CA SER A 70 9.73 7.40 18.04
C SER A 70 9.61 7.85 19.50
N MET A 71 8.51 8.49 19.86
CA MET A 71 8.22 8.94 21.23
C MET A 71 7.67 7.82 22.12
N GLY A 72 7.37 6.65 21.54
CA GLY A 72 6.89 5.47 22.28
C GLY A 72 5.39 5.45 22.56
N SER A 73 4.59 6.36 21.99
CA SER A 73 3.13 6.35 22.12
C SER A 73 2.50 5.23 21.28
N PHE A 74 3.10 4.94 20.12
CA PHE A 74 2.70 3.83 19.26
C PHE A 74 3.86 2.88 19.02
N LYS A 75 3.56 1.59 18.97
CA LYS A 75 4.49 0.53 18.63
C LYS A 75 4.14 -0.06 17.28
N ARG A 76 5.14 -0.15 16.39
CA ARG A 76 5.04 -0.90 15.14
C ARG A 76 5.18 -2.40 15.44
N VAL A 77 4.23 -3.20 14.98
CA VAL A 77 4.20 -4.66 15.08
C VAL A 77 4.03 -5.22 13.66
N ASN A 78 4.87 -6.16 13.27
CA ASN A 78 4.73 -6.82 11.97
C ASN A 78 3.81 -8.03 12.11
N LEU A 79 2.75 -8.07 11.32
CA LEU A 79 1.85 -9.22 11.17
C LEU A 79 2.30 -10.05 9.97
N TYR A 80 2.35 -11.37 10.15
CA TYR A 80 2.76 -12.32 9.12
C TYR A 80 1.55 -13.14 8.66
N ASP A 81 1.25 -13.08 7.37
CA ASP A 81 0.24 -13.90 6.71
C ASP A 81 0.95 -14.96 5.86
N TYR A 82 1.01 -16.18 6.40
CA TYR A 82 1.59 -17.35 5.73
C TYR A 82 0.61 -18.02 4.74
N GLN A 83 -0.59 -17.46 4.57
CA GLN A 83 -1.65 -18.01 3.72
C GLN A 83 -2.05 -17.05 2.59
N ALA A 84 -1.22 -16.07 2.28
CA ALA A 84 -1.48 -15.10 1.23
C ALA A 84 -1.30 -15.70 -0.19
N ILE A 85 -1.94 -15.07 -1.18
CA ILE A 85 -1.80 -15.42 -2.59
C ILE A 85 -1.13 -14.24 -3.32
N CYS A 86 0.03 -14.48 -3.91
CA CYS A 86 0.78 -13.51 -4.69
C CYS A 86 0.63 -13.74 -6.19
N ARG A 87 0.63 -12.66 -6.95
CA ARG A 87 0.72 -12.71 -8.42
C ARG A 87 2.20 -12.74 -8.81
N VAL A 88 2.59 -13.80 -9.50
CA VAL A 88 3.92 -13.95 -10.08
C VAL A 88 3.83 -13.98 -11.60
N TYR A 89 4.80 -13.37 -12.26
CA TYR A 89 4.93 -13.48 -13.71
C TYR A 89 5.58 -14.82 -14.02
N ALA A 90 4.79 -15.77 -14.52
CA ALA A 90 5.34 -17.01 -15.03
C ALA A 90 6.04 -16.68 -16.35
N GLN A 91 7.37 -16.78 -16.38
CA GLN A 91 8.08 -16.85 -17.66
C GLN A 91 7.62 -18.15 -18.33
N THR A 92 6.77 -18.02 -19.35
CA THR A 92 6.45 -19.12 -20.24
C THR A 92 7.72 -19.47 -21.00
N SER A 93 8.46 -20.47 -20.54
CA SER A 93 9.36 -21.23 -21.41
C SER A 93 8.45 -22.02 -22.36
N ASP A 94 8.40 -21.61 -23.62
CA ASP A 94 7.58 -22.24 -24.66
C ASP A 94 8.02 -23.70 -24.87
N THR A 95 7.44 -24.64 -24.12
CA THR A 95 7.60 -26.08 -24.35
C THR A 95 6.88 -26.56 -25.61
N ALA A 96 6.14 -25.67 -26.29
CA ALA A 96 5.47 -25.92 -27.56
C ALA A 96 6.42 -26.13 -28.75
N HIS A 97 7.70 -25.74 -28.65
CA HIS A 97 8.70 -26.01 -29.68
C HIS A 97 9.04 -27.51 -29.83
N THR A 98 8.75 -28.33 -28.82
CA THR A 98 9.10 -29.77 -28.81
C THR A 98 8.19 -30.62 -29.70
N LEU A 99 6.91 -30.24 -29.88
CA LEU A 99 5.95 -30.99 -30.70
C LEU A 99 6.00 -30.64 -32.19
N LEU A 100 6.54 -29.48 -32.54
CA LEU A 100 6.77 -29.08 -33.93
C LEU A 100 8.08 -29.66 -34.50
N HIS A 101 8.96 -30.21 -33.65
CA HIS A 101 10.23 -30.80 -34.05
C HIS A 101 10.12 -31.94 -35.08
N PRO A 102 9.19 -32.92 -34.99
CA PRO A 102 9.06 -33.97 -36.01
C PRO A 102 8.52 -33.43 -37.33
N TYR A 103 7.59 -32.47 -37.29
CA TYR A 103 7.06 -31.83 -38.49
C TYR A 103 8.15 -30.98 -39.18
N PHE A 104 8.88 -30.15 -38.42
CA PHE A 104 10.00 -29.40 -38.96
C PHE A 104 11.13 -30.29 -39.47
N ALA A 105 11.40 -31.44 -38.83
CA ALA A 105 12.39 -32.40 -39.33
C ALA A 105 11.96 -33.05 -40.66
N LEU A 106 10.68 -33.43 -40.80
CA LEU A 106 10.13 -33.93 -42.06
C LEU A 106 10.18 -32.86 -43.16
N PHE A 107 9.77 -31.62 -42.85
CA PHE A 107 9.84 -30.51 -43.80
C PHE A 107 11.28 -30.14 -44.15
N ALA A 108 12.23 -30.23 -43.22
CA ALA A 108 13.64 -30.02 -43.48
C ALA A 108 14.22 -31.12 -44.38
N ALA A 109 13.84 -32.39 -44.18
CA ALA A 109 14.25 -33.50 -45.02
C ALA A 109 13.66 -33.37 -46.44
N ILE A 110 12.37 -33.03 -46.56
CA ILE A 110 11.72 -32.75 -47.85
C ILE A 110 12.40 -31.57 -48.53
N ARG A 111 12.67 -30.49 -47.78
CA ARG A 111 13.36 -29.31 -48.32
C ARG A 111 14.79 -29.63 -48.75
N TRP A 112 15.52 -30.46 -48.00
CA TRP A 112 16.85 -30.93 -48.36
C TRP A 112 16.84 -31.75 -49.65
N LEU A 113 15.90 -32.69 -49.77
CA LEU A 113 15.74 -33.52 -50.97
C LEU A 113 15.33 -32.67 -52.17
N LEU A 114 14.45 -31.68 -51.97
CA LEU A 114 14.10 -30.69 -52.99
C LEU A 114 15.29 -29.79 -53.36
N THR A 115 16.14 -29.37 -52.41
CA THR A 115 17.34 -28.60 -52.75
C THR A 115 18.35 -29.41 -53.52
N GLU A 116 18.59 -30.67 -53.18
CA GLU A 116 19.48 -31.55 -53.96
C GLU A 116 18.90 -31.81 -55.35
N PHE A 117 17.59 -32.02 -55.46
CA PHE A 117 16.91 -32.16 -56.75
C PHE A 117 16.97 -30.87 -57.58
N VAL A 118 16.80 -29.71 -56.94
CA VAL A 118 16.93 -28.39 -57.59
C VAL A 118 18.38 -28.13 -57.98
N ILE A 119 19.38 -28.48 -57.17
CA ILE A 119 20.82 -28.36 -57.51
C ILE A 119 21.14 -29.29 -58.67
N PHE A 120 20.63 -30.53 -58.68
CA PHE A 120 20.76 -31.45 -59.80
C PHE A 120 20.13 -30.89 -61.07
N LEU A 121 18.95 -30.27 -60.97
CA LEU A 121 18.29 -29.60 -62.08
C LEU A 121 18.97 -28.29 -62.52
N VAL A 122 19.58 -27.54 -61.59
CA VAL A 122 20.33 -26.29 -61.83
C VAL A 122 21.70 -26.56 -62.45
N GLU A 123 22.39 -27.61 -62.00
CA GLU A 123 23.59 -28.15 -62.66
C GLU A 123 23.26 -28.65 -64.07
N PHE A 124 22.04 -29.17 -64.28
CA PHE A 124 21.57 -29.56 -65.62
C PHE A 124 20.99 -28.39 -66.45
N ASN A 125 20.45 -27.33 -65.85
CA ASN A 125 19.81 -26.19 -66.53
C ASN A 125 19.62 -24.97 -65.57
N LEU A 126 20.32 -23.86 -65.87
CA LEU A 126 20.01 -22.49 -65.48
C LEU A 126 20.20 -22.09 -63.99
N TYR A 127 21.44 -21.69 -63.72
CA TYR A 127 21.76 -20.66 -62.73
C TYR A 127 20.93 -19.38 -63.00
N SER A 128 20.51 -18.69 -61.92
CA SER A 128 19.94 -17.33 -61.93
C SER A 128 18.42 -17.17 -62.00
N TRP A 129 17.69 -17.62 -60.98
CA TRP A 129 16.52 -16.84 -60.53
C TRP A 129 16.07 -17.35 -59.15
N TRP A 130 15.55 -16.46 -58.32
CA TRP A 130 14.64 -16.77 -57.21
C TRP A 130 15.23 -16.98 -55.81
N HIS A 131 15.80 -15.92 -55.24
CA HIS A 131 15.75 -15.70 -53.79
C HIS A 131 14.52 -14.87 -53.42
N SER A 132 13.66 -15.39 -52.54
CA SER A 132 12.82 -14.57 -51.66
C SER A 132 12.37 -15.36 -50.43
N ASP A 133 13.01 -15.08 -49.28
CA ASP A 133 12.57 -15.51 -47.96
C ASP A 133 11.61 -14.48 -47.36
N LEU A 134 10.42 -14.92 -46.92
CA LEU A 134 9.46 -14.10 -46.18
C LEU A 134 9.32 -14.65 -44.75
N THR A 135 9.86 -13.91 -43.79
CA THR A 135 9.73 -14.22 -42.34
C THR A 135 8.72 -13.30 -41.69
N ILE A 136 7.73 -13.86 -41.00
CA ILE A 136 6.83 -13.11 -40.10
C ILE A 136 7.12 -13.54 -38.65
N LYS A 137 7.44 -12.57 -37.80
CA LYS A 137 7.53 -12.74 -36.34
C LYS A 137 6.25 -12.23 -35.68
N ALA A 138 5.66 -13.04 -34.80
CA ALA A 138 4.61 -12.62 -33.88
C ALA A 138 5.18 -12.56 -32.45
N GLN A 139 4.93 -11.45 -31.75
CA GLN A 139 5.24 -11.30 -30.32
C GLN A 139 4.04 -11.72 -29.46
N ARG A 140 4.30 -12.38 -28.33
CA ARG A 140 3.28 -12.83 -27.37
C ARG A 140 3.63 -12.31 -25.96
N GLY A 141 2.72 -11.55 -25.35
CA GLY A 141 2.83 -11.09 -23.97
C GLY A 141 2.55 -12.21 -22.96
N GLY A 142 3.32 -12.23 -21.86
CA GLY A 142 3.30 -13.28 -20.83
C GLY A 142 2.04 -13.28 -19.95
N LYS A 143 1.66 -14.47 -19.47
CA LYS A 143 0.52 -14.69 -18.56
C LYS A 143 0.96 -14.62 -17.09
N THR A 144 0.15 -13.99 -16.23
CA THR A 144 0.36 -13.94 -14.77
C THR A 144 -0.22 -15.17 -14.07
N MET A 145 0.50 -15.75 -13.12
CA MET A 145 0.11 -16.92 -12.32
C MET A 145 -0.08 -16.54 -10.84
N LEU A 146 -0.99 -17.21 -10.14
CA LEU A 146 -1.25 -17.02 -8.71
C LEU A 146 -0.56 -18.14 -7.91
N VAL A 147 0.21 -17.79 -6.90
CA VAL A 147 0.95 -18.75 -6.05
C VAL A 147 0.80 -18.40 -4.56
N PRO A 148 0.81 -19.40 -3.66
CA PRO A 148 0.88 -19.14 -2.23
C PRO A 148 2.21 -18.43 -1.88
N CYS A 149 2.16 -17.47 -0.98
CA CYS A 149 3.31 -16.69 -0.54
C CYS A 149 3.13 -16.19 0.90
N ASP A 150 4.24 -15.87 1.54
CA ASP A 150 4.24 -15.21 2.84
C ASP A 150 4.17 -13.69 2.63
N LYS A 151 3.30 -13.01 3.38
CA LYS A 151 3.13 -11.55 3.29
C LYS A 151 3.23 -10.89 4.66
N GLU A 152 4.03 -9.84 4.73
CA GLU A 152 4.20 -9.04 5.93
C GLU A 152 3.34 -7.77 5.87
N TYR A 153 2.62 -7.48 6.95
CA TYR A 153 1.79 -6.29 7.09
C TYR A 153 2.21 -5.50 8.34
N PRO A 154 2.60 -4.23 8.21
CA PRO A 154 2.89 -3.39 9.37
C PRO A 154 1.57 -2.97 10.05
N ALA A 155 1.41 -3.32 11.32
CA ALA A 155 0.34 -2.85 12.19
C ALA A 155 0.88 -1.93 13.28
N PHE A 156 0.04 -1.05 13.80
CA PHE A 156 0.39 -0.12 14.87
C PHE A 156 -0.54 -0.35 16.06
N VAL A 157 0.05 -0.35 17.25
CA VAL A 157 -0.69 -0.55 18.50
C VAL A 157 -0.23 0.51 19.50
N SER A 158 -1.17 1.17 20.17
CA SER A 158 -0.85 2.12 21.23
C SER A 158 -0.27 1.42 22.46
N GLU A 159 0.78 2.02 23.03
CA GLU A 159 1.42 1.52 24.25
C GLU A 159 0.69 2.09 25.48
N ARG A 160 0.56 1.32 26.57
CA ARG A 160 -0.26 1.72 27.74
C ARG A 160 0.40 2.76 28.65
N THR A 161 1.70 2.99 28.53
CA THR A 161 2.46 3.93 29.36
C THR A 161 2.50 5.30 28.70
N ILE A 162 1.47 6.09 28.92
CA ILE A 162 1.38 7.42 28.30
C ILE A 162 2.20 8.41 29.11
N LYS A 163 3.19 9.00 28.44
CA LYS A 163 3.71 10.33 28.74
C LYS A 163 2.96 11.29 27.82
N GLU A 164 2.56 12.46 28.30
CA GLU A 164 2.14 13.56 27.41
C GLU A 164 3.22 13.74 26.35
N THR A 165 2.91 13.45 25.08
CA THR A 165 3.88 13.52 23.99
C THR A 165 3.73 14.84 23.28
N VAL A 166 4.33 15.88 23.88
CA VAL A 166 4.54 17.16 23.22
C VAL A 166 5.81 17.05 22.39
N GLY A 167 5.70 17.32 21.10
CA GLY A 167 6.82 17.25 20.18
C GLY A 167 6.70 18.29 19.09
N ASN A 168 7.82 18.91 18.73
CA ASN A 168 7.94 19.65 17.47
C ASN A 168 8.51 18.71 16.41
N ILE A 169 8.01 18.85 15.19
CA ILE A 169 8.45 18.15 13.99
C ILE A 169 8.94 19.23 13.03
N ASP A 170 10.26 19.24 12.83
CA ASP A 170 10.89 20.08 11.81
C ASP A 170 10.77 19.37 10.46
N CYS A 171 9.92 19.91 9.60
CA CYS A 171 9.96 19.66 8.18
C CYS A 171 10.92 20.70 7.57
N GLU A 172 11.58 20.35 6.46
CA GLU A 172 12.63 21.14 5.80
C GLU A 172 12.31 22.64 5.59
N SER A 173 11.03 23.04 5.61
CA SER A 173 10.59 24.45 5.61
C SER A 173 9.37 24.77 6.50
N CYS A 174 8.94 23.87 7.39
CA CYS A 174 7.84 24.15 8.33
C CYS A 174 8.02 23.44 9.68
N VAL A 175 7.47 24.00 10.76
CA VAL A 175 7.54 23.42 12.10
C VAL A 175 6.12 23.06 12.52
N LYS A 176 5.78 21.76 12.48
CA LYS A 176 4.50 21.29 13.02
C LYS A 176 4.68 20.95 14.50
N ARG A 177 3.79 21.45 15.36
CA ARG A 177 3.73 21.01 16.76
C ARG A 177 2.67 19.94 16.90
N THR A 178 3.01 18.85 17.56
CA THR A 178 2.09 17.79 17.95
C THR A 178 1.93 17.77 19.45
N GLU A 179 0.68 17.66 19.90
CA GLU A 179 0.38 17.35 21.29
C GLU A 179 -0.59 16.17 21.32
N GLY A 180 -0.14 15.09 21.98
CA GLY A 180 -0.94 13.89 22.15
C GLY A 180 -1.25 13.68 23.62
N ASP A 181 -2.54 13.63 23.96
CA ASP A 181 -3.01 13.16 25.25
C ASP A 181 -3.83 11.88 25.05
N GLN A 182 -3.57 10.89 25.88
CA GLN A 182 -4.32 9.65 25.85
C GLN A 182 -5.23 9.60 27.06
N THR A 183 -6.45 10.05 26.82
CA THR A 183 -7.47 10.08 27.86
C THR A 183 -8.05 8.68 28.07
N ARG A 184 -8.00 8.20 29.33
CA ARG A 184 -8.88 7.10 29.75
C ARG A 184 -10.29 7.67 29.80
N ALA A 185 -11.18 7.22 28.94
CA ALA A 185 -12.56 7.70 28.91
C ALA A 185 -13.16 7.72 30.32
N THR A 186 -13.49 8.91 30.81
CA THR A 186 -14.22 9.10 32.08
C THR A 186 -15.62 8.48 31.94
N PRO A 187 -16.27 8.11 33.07
CA PRO A 187 -17.43 7.21 33.08
C PRO A 187 -18.64 7.71 32.26
N SER A 188 -18.66 8.98 31.90
CA SER A 188 -19.81 9.67 31.30
C SER A 188 -19.92 9.53 29.78
N ILE A 189 -18.84 9.17 29.06
CA ILE A 189 -18.83 9.24 27.58
C ILE A 189 -18.53 7.92 26.89
N MET A 190 -17.62 7.07 27.37
CA MET A 190 -17.33 5.79 26.68
C MET A 190 -16.89 4.69 27.66
N ARG A 191 -17.52 3.52 27.57
CA ARG A 191 -17.16 2.35 28.37
C ARG A 191 -15.85 1.74 27.85
N LYS A 192 -14.80 1.77 28.67
CA LYS A 192 -13.60 0.89 28.62
C LYS A 192 -12.82 0.83 27.29
N THR A 193 -12.89 1.82 26.42
CA THR A 193 -11.99 1.93 25.26
C THR A 193 -11.01 3.09 25.48
N GLN A 194 -9.74 2.84 25.17
CA GLN A 194 -8.66 3.79 25.34
C GLN A 194 -8.43 4.49 24.01
N TRP A 195 -8.63 5.80 23.97
CA TRP A 195 -8.53 6.60 22.75
C TRP A 195 -7.37 7.59 22.87
N SER A 196 -6.64 7.81 21.79
CA SER A 196 -5.62 8.86 21.74
C SER A 196 -6.19 10.08 21.03
N VAL A 197 -6.14 11.24 21.68
CA VAL A 197 -6.43 12.53 21.04
C VAL A 197 -5.11 13.09 20.56
N VAL A 198 -5.01 13.36 19.26
CA VAL A 198 -3.82 13.97 18.66
C VAL A 198 -4.21 15.33 18.11
N VAL A 199 -3.48 16.35 18.56
CA VAL A 199 -3.63 17.73 18.15
C VAL A 199 -2.42 18.11 17.32
N LEU A 200 -2.66 18.67 16.14
CA LEU A 200 -1.65 19.19 15.23
C LEU A 200 -1.79 20.70 15.08
N TRP A 201 -0.67 21.40 15.21
CA TRP A 201 -0.53 22.83 14.91
C TRP A 201 0.26 22.97 13.62
N ALA A 202 -0.24 23.80 12.70
CA ALA A 202 0.39 24.10 11.41
C ALA A 202 1.40 25.26 11.49
#